data_AF-A0ABD4ZE99-F1
#
_entry.id   AF-A0ABD4ZE99-F1
#
_cell.length_a   1.000
_cell.length_b   1.000
_cell.length_c   1.000
_cell.angle_alpha   90.00
_cell.angle_beta   90.00
_cell.angle_gamma   90.00
#
_symmetry.space_group_name_H-M   'P 1'
#
loop_
_entity.id
_entity.type
_entity.pdbx_description
1 polymer ?
#
loop_
_entity_poly.entity_id
_entity_poly.type
_entity_poly.pdbx_seq_one_letter_code
_entity_poly.pdbx_strand_id
1 'polypeptide(L)'
;FPQIEICTCEYEGEPVASMLSFPYKDTLWYIYGATQTMRGKISPGYICIWNLIQFAKKLDLKKFNMGGTYSLNMDDGLYFF
;
A
#
# COMPACT_ATOMS: atom_id res chain seq x y z
N PHE A 1 -4.81 16.46 12.33
CA PHE A 1 -4.88 15.23 11.51
C PHE A 1 -3.54 14.53 11.60
N PRO A 2 -3.48 13.20 11.62
CA PRO A 2 -2.20 12.50 11.62
C PRO A 2 -1.44 12.85 10.33
N GLN A 3 -0.12 12.77 10.37
CA GLN A 3 0.73 13.16 9.24
C GLN A 3 0.51 12.19 8.07
N ILE A 4 0.61 12.72 6.84
CA ILE A 4 0.73 11.91 5.62
C ILE A 4 1.99 11.03 5.75
N GLU A 5 1.87 9.75 5.39
CA GLU A 5 2.96 8.78 5.50
C GLU A 5 3.41 8.32 4.12
N ILE A 6 4.72 8.31 3.89
CA ILE A 6 5.36 7.70 2.72
C ILE A 6 6.11 6.46 3.20
N CYS A 7 5.62 5.29 2.81
CA CYS A 7 6.29 4.02 3.08
C CYS A 7 7.12 3.62 1.86
N THR A 8 8.44 3.58 2.00
CA THR A 8 9.37 3.05 1.00
C THR A 8 9.92 1.73 1.46
N CYS A 9 9.89 0.73 0.59
CA CYS A 9 10.38 -0.61 0.83
C CYS A 9 11.59 -0.87 -0.07
N GLU A 10 12.65 -1.41 0.54
CA GLU A 10 13.92 -1.66 -0.12
C GLU A 10 14.21 -3.15 -0.17
N TYR A 11 14.91 -3.57 -1.23
CA TYR A 11 15.48 -4.90 -1.36
C TYR A 11 16.96 -4.74 -1.74
N GLU A 12 17.87 -5.33 -0.96
CA GLU A 12 19.32 -5.21 -1.16
C GLU A 12 19.83 -3.76 -1.22
N GLY A 13 19.17 -2.83 -0.50
CA GLY A 13 19.54 -1.42 -0.45
C GLY A 13 18.96 -0.57 -1.59
N GLU A 14 18.17 -1.17 -2.49
CA GLU A 14 17.51 -0.47 -3.61
C GLU A 14 16.01 -0.32 -3.36
N PRO A 15 15.40 0.86 -3.60
CA PRO A 15 13.98 1.09 -3.41
C PRO A 15 13.15 0.35 -4.46
N VAL A 16 12.35 -0.64 -4.03
CA VAL A 16 11.54 -1.49 -4.91
C VAL A 16 10.06 -1.14 -4.91
N ALA A 17 9.57 -0.44 -3.88
CA ALA A 17 8.20 0.06 -3.82
C ALA A 17 8.10 1.29 -2.93
N SER A 18 7.21 2.21 -3.29
CA SER A 18 6.84 3.35 -2.43
C SER A 18 5.34 3.58 -2.46
N MET A 19 4.76 3.91 -1.31
CA MET A 19 3.32 4.13 -1.14
C MET A 19 3.05 5.36 -0.28
N LEU A 20 2.18 6.24 -0.78
CA LEU A 20 1.68 7.42 -0.10
C LEU A 20 0.34 7.10 0.55
N SER A 21 0.21 7.41 1.84
CA SER A 21 -1.02 7.20 2.59
C SER A 21 -1.47 8.42 3.37
N PHE A 22 -2.78 8.59 3.43
CA PHE A 22 -3.45 9.70 4.09
C PHE A 22 -4.37 9.18 5.20
N PRO A 23 -4.06 9.43 6.46
CA PRO A 23 -4.93 9.08 7.57
C PRO A 23 -6.06 10.11 7.76
N TYR A 24 -7.30 9.65 7.75
CA TYR A 24 -8.48 10.48 7.96
C TYR A 24 -9.53 9.76 8.83
N LYS A 25 -9.90 10.40 9.94
CA LYS A 25 -10.77 9.81 10.98
C LYS A 25 -10.21 8.46 11.44
N ASP A 26 -10.95 7.37 11.23
CA ASP A 26 -10.64 6.00 11.64
C ASP A 26 -10.03 5.16 10.49
N THR A 27 -9.63 5.80 9.38
CA THR A 27 -9.22 5.12 8.16
C THR A 27 -7.84 5.60 7.69
N LEU A 28 -6.95 4.67 7.36
CA LEU A 28 -5.75 4.96 6.56
C LEU A 28 -6.05 4.68 5.10
N TRP A 29 -5.89 5.67 4.23
CA TRP A 29 -6.12 5.50 2.79
C TRP A 29 -4.79 5.47 2.03
N TYR A 30 -4.52 4.37 1.33
CA TYR A 30 -3.47 4.29 0.32
C TYR A 30 -3.92 5.03 -0.94
N ILE A 31 -3.32 6.18 -1.22
CA ILE A 31 -3.76 7.11 -2.28
C ILE A 31 -2.89 7.06 -3.53
N TYR A 32 -1.64 6.63 -3.40
CA TYR A 32 -0.73 6.53 -4.53
C TYR A 32 0.37 5.52 -4.22
N GLY A 33 0.82 4.78 -5.21
CA GLY A 33 2.01 3.97 -5.06
C GLY A 33 2.60 3.55 -6.38
N ALA A 34 3.86 3.15 -6.29
CA ALA A 34 4.65 2.69 -7.41
C ALA A 34 5.51 1.52 -6.95
N THR A 35 5.71 0.57 -7.86
CA THR A 35 6.53 -0.62 -7.65
C THR A 35 7.46 -0.79 -8.82
N GLN A 36 8.68 -1.22 -8.57
CA GLN A 36 9.56 -1.70 -9.63
C GLN A 36 9.06 -3.04 -10.17
N THR A 37 9.24 -3.26 -11.47
CA THR A 37 9.00 -4.56 -12.10
C THR A 37 10.15 -5.51 -11.76
N MET A 38 9.95 -6.40 -10.79
CA MET A 38 10.93 -7.44 -10.47
C MET A 38 10.68 -8.70 -11.32
N ARG A 39 11.75 -9.35 -11.79
CA ARG A 39 11.64 -10.62 -12.53
C ARG A 39 11.18 -11.73 -11.57
N GLY A 40 9.92 -12.14 -11.65
CA GLY A 40 9.36 -13.21 -10.81
C GLY A 40 7.87 -13.03 -10.52
N LYS A 41 7.36 -13.75 -9.51
CA LYS A 41 5.95 -13.72 -9.08
C LYS A 41 5.69 -12.85 -7.84
N ILE A 42 6.71 -12.25 -7.25
CA ILE A 42 6.57 -11.50 -5.99
C ILE A 42 6.46 -10.02 -6.32
N SER A 43 5.31 -9.43 -6.02
CA SER A 43 5.12 -7.97 -6.11
C SER A 43 5.76 -7.31 -4.89
N PRO A 44 6.72 -6.38 -5.06
CA PRO A 44 7.29 -5.62 -3.93
C PRO A 44 6.25 -4.69 -3.29
N GLY A 45 5.09 -4.49 -3.93
CA GLY A 45 4.00 -3.71 -3.33
C GLY A 45 3.42 -4.33 -2.06
N TYR A 46 3.43 -5.66 -1.94
CA TYR A 46 2.80 -6.35 -0.80
C TYR A 46 3.47 -6.02 0.54
N ILE A 47 4.80 -5.90 0.57
CA ILE A 47 5.51 -5.55 1.81
C ILE A 47 5.20 -4.11 2.23
N CYS A 48 5.03 -3.19 1.28
CA CYS A 48 4.67 -1.81 1.58
C CYS A 48 3.22 -1.68 2.06
N ILE A 49 2.27 -2.41 1.46
CA ILE A 49 0.90 -2.49 2.00
C ILE A 49 0.92 -3.05 3.43
N TRP A 50 1.67 -4.14 3.68
CA TRP A 50 1.77 -4.72 5.02
C TRP A 50 2.30 -3.72 6.05
N ASN A 51 3.36 -2.98 5.70
CA ASN A 51 3.92 -1.94 6.56
C ASN A 51 2.92 -0.82 6.85
N LEU A 52 2.14 -0.39 5.84
CA LEU A 52 1.07 0.59 6.03
C LEU A 52 -0.07 0.05 6.90
N ILE A 53 -0.43 -1.23 6.80
CA ILE A 53 -1.41 -1.86 7.70
C ILE A 53 -0.87 -1.85 9.14
N GLN A 54 0.41 -2.19 9.36
CA GLN A 54 1.01 -2.10 10.70
C GLN A 54 1.03 -0.66 11.22
N PHE A 55 1.30 0.31 10.36
CA PHE A 55 1.22 1.74 10.70
C PHE A 55 -0.21 2.15 11.10
N ALA A 56 -1.23 1.74 10.34
CA ALA A 56 -2.62 1.98 10.69
C ALA A 56 -2.99 1.43 12.07
N LYS A 57 -2.51 0.22 12.41
CA LYS A 57 -2.70 -0.39 13.73
C LYS A 57 -2.01 0.39 14.85
N LYS A 58 -0.80 0.91 14.62
CA LYS A 58 -0.08 1.76 15.59
C LYS A 58 -0.84 3.06 15.89
N LEU A 59 -1.61 3.57 14.93
CA LEU A 59 -2.46 4.75 15.07
C LEU A 59 -3.88 4.43 15.61
N ASP A 60 -4.17 3.17 15.97
CA ASP A 60 -5.50 2.66 16.37
C ASP A 60 -6.62 2.92 15.34
N LEU A 61 -6.26 2.98 14.05
CA LEU A 61 -7.24 3.13 12.96
C LEU A 61 -7.99 1.81 12.76
N LYS A 62 -9.29 1.91 12.43
CA LYS A 62 -10.20 0.77 12.30
C LYS A 62 -10.31 0.25 10.87
N LYS A 63 -9.91 1.06 9.88
CA LYS A 63 -10.05 0.73 8.46
C LYS A 63 -8.76 1.01 7.70
N PHE A 64 -8.50 0.16 6.72
CA PHE A 64 -7.47 0.36 5.71
C PHE A 64 -8.15 0.38 4.35
N ASN A 65 -8.06 1.50 3.65
CA ASN A 65 -8.69 1.71 2.35
C ASN A 65 -7.63 1.53 1.24
N MET A 66 -7.82 0.52 0.40
CA MET A 66 -6.94 0.21 -0.74
C MET A 66 -7.29 0.99 -2.01
N GLY A 67 -8.35 1.80 -1.99
CA GLY A 67 -8.88 2.47 -3.17
C GLY A 67 -9.97 1.65 -3.86
N GLY A 68 -10.25 2.02 -5.10
CA GLY A 68 -11.24 1.34 -5.94
C GLY A 68 -10.58 0.45 -6.99
N THR A 69 -11.36 -0.51 -7.49
CA THR A 69 -11.01 -1.33 -8.65
C THR A 69 -11.94 -0.97 -9.81
N TYR A 70 -11.59 -1.34 -11.04
CA TYR A 70 -12.44 -1.11 -12.21
C TYR A 70 -13.55 -2.16 -12.30
N SER A 71 -13.25 -3.40 -11.90
CA SER A 71 -14.20 -4.51 -11.84
C SER A 71 -13.91 -5.44 -10.65
N LEU A 72 -14.82 -6.38 -10.38
CA LEU A 72 -14.71 -7.35 -9.28
C LEU A 72 -14.40 -8.75 -9.83
N ASN A 73 -13.39 -8.85 -10.68
CA ASN A 73 -12.92 -10.12 -11.23
C ASN A 73 -11.39 -10.16 -11.29
N MET A 74 -10.84 -11.36 -11.44
CA MET A 74 -9.40 -11.60 -11.38
C MET A 74 -8.61 -11.09 -12.58
N ASP A 75 -9.29 -10.67 -13.65
CA ASP A 75 -8.64 -10.09 -14.83
C ASP A 75 -8.28 -8.60 -14.58
N ASP A 76 -8.91 -7.96 -13.60
CA ASP A 76 -8.53 -6.63 -13.13
C ASP A 76 -7.35 -6.72 -12.15
N GLY A 77 -6.20 -6.22 -12.59
CA GLY A 77 -4.97 -6.21 -11.79
C GLY A 77 -5.09 -5.47 -10.45
N LEU A 78 -6.00 -4.51 -10.32
CA LEU A 78 -6.26 -3.82 -9.04
C LEU A 78 -7.11 -4.66 -8.08
N TYR A 79 -8.00 -5.50 -8.62
CA TYR A 79 -8.80 -6.42 -7.80
C TYR A 79 -8.00 -7.66 -7.40
N PHE A 80 -7.10 -8.10 -8.27
CA PHE A 80 -6.16 -9.18 -7.98
C PHE A 80 -5.16 -8.84 -6.87
N PHE A 81 -4.72 -7.57 -6.83
CA PHE A 81 -3.72 -7.05 -5.89
C PHE A 81 -4.26 -6.90 -4.46
#